data_AF-A0A1B8EL83-F1
#
_entry.id   AF-A0A1B8EL83-F1
#
_cell.length_a   1.000
_cell.length_b   1.000
_cell.length_c   1.000
_cell.angle_alpha   90.00
_cell.angle_beta   90.00
_cell.angle_gamma   90.00
#
_symmetry.space_group_name_H-M   'P 1'
#
loop_
_entity.id
_entity.type
_entity.pdbx_description
1 polymer ?
#
loop_
_entity_poly.entity_id
_entity_poly.type
_entity_poly.pdbx_seq_one_letter_code
_entity_poly.pdbx_strand_id
1 'polypeptide(L)'
;MFERGFKEDIEQTATLELIDGVVSVRAFEILAQWLCTGRVTFRETTPGEAISDAIEFSRFADMCGVTGTEDQVAERIRVIIRANRVKIYWSFVGETETNTQHITSEHIISASQLPRGHAVREILAMAAVEGYIQRKSHKFSKECYDIPEFSADLLMAVKKTLLTLTSGGHTIDVKDPISEEIFVLHGSLPLDIPKNQAW
;
A
#
# COMPACT_ATOMS: atom_id res chain seq x y z
N MET A 1 -30.63 -4.73 -4.52
CA MET A 1 -30.63 -6.05 -5.17
C MET A 1 -31.91 -6.82 -4.85
N PHE A 2 -32.16 -7.19 -3.59
CA PHE A 2 -33.41 -7.85 -3.16
C PHE A 2 -34.55 -6.85 -2.85
N GLU A 3 -34.69 -5.82 -3.68
CA GLU A 3 -35.79 -4.87 -3.53
C GLU A 3 -37.07 -5.46 -4.15
N ARG A 4 -38.22 -5.11 -3.57
CA ARG A 4 -39.50 -5.69 -3.97
C ARG A 4 -39.80 -5.41 -5.45
N GLY A 5 -40.18 -6.45 -6.18
CA GLY A 5 -40.59 -6.35 -7.59
C GLY A 5 -39.49 -6.63 -8.62
N PHE A 6 -38.28 -6.99 -8.17
CA PHE A 6 -37.24 -7.53 -9.02
C PHE A 6 -37.24 -9.07 -9.02
N LYS A 7 -36.63 -9.67 -10.05
CA LYS A 7 -36.56 -11.14 -10.20
C LYS A 7 -35.85 -11.78 -9.00
N GLU A 8 -34.82 -11.10 -8.51
CA GLU A 8 -33.99 -11.49 -7.39
C GLU A 8 -34.80 -11.58 -6.08
N ASP A 9 -35.78 -10.70 -5.86
CA ASP A 9 -36.70 -10.76 -4.72
C ASP A 9 -37.66 -11.95 -4.83
N ILE A 10 -38.12 -12.30 -6.02
CA ILE A 10 -39.03 -13.43 -6.22
C ILE A 10 -38.29 -14.77 -6.07
N GLU A 11 -37.13 -14.88 -6.71
CA GLU A 11 -36.33 -16.11 -6.72
C GLU A 11 -35.43 -16.25 -5.49
N GLN A 12 -35.35 -15.22 -4.65
CA GLN A 12 -34.45 -15.15 -3.48
C GLN A 12 -33.01 -15.54 -3.85
N THR A 13 -32.60 -15.23 -5.07
CA THR A 13 -31.33 -15.62 -5.67
C THR A 13 -30.82 -14.48 -6.53
N ALA A 14 -29.51 -14.24 -6.49
CA ALA A 14 -28.84 -13.31 -7.40
C ALA A 14 -27.56 -13.96 -7.93
N THR A 15 -27.30 -13.76 -9.21
CA THR A 15 -26.06 -14.21 -9.86
C THR A 15 -25.09 -13.04 -9.88
N LEU A 16 -23.92 -13.24 -9.29
CA LEU A 16 -22.83 -12.29 -9.34
C LEU A 16 -21.78 -12.78 -10.36
N GLU A 17 -21.62 -12.04 -11.45
CA GLU A 17 -20.65 -12.39 -12.50
C GLU A 17 -19.23 -12.11 -12.03
N LEU A 18 -18.31 -13.02 -12.37
CA LEU A 18 -16.88 -12.85 -12.06
C LEU A 18 -16.32 -11.70 -12.90
N ILE A 19 -15.58 -10.82 -12.24
CA ILE A 19 -14.92 -9.66 -12.83
C ILE A 19 -13.47 -9.72 -12.38
N ASP A 20 -12.54 -9.82 -13.33
CA ASP A 20 -11.12 -9.95 -13.01
C ASP A 20 -10.62 -8.80 -12.12
N GLY A 21 -9.93 -9.16 -11.04
CA GLY A 21 -9.42 -8.23 -10.02
C GLY A 21 -10.49 -7.47 -9.20
N VAL A 22 -11.78 -7.80 -9.34
CA VAL A 22 -12.88 -7.17 -8.58
C VAL A 22 -13.77 -8.23 -7.93
N VAL A 23 -14.37 -9.12 -8.72
CA VAL A 23 -15.33 -10.11 -8.23
C VAL A 23 -14.74 -11.50 -8.38
N SER A 24 -14.47 -12.12 -7.24
CA SER A 24 -14.07 -13.53 -7.13
C SER A 24 -14.87 -14.23 -6.04
N VAL A 25 -14.90 -15.56 -6.07
CA VAL A 25 -15.48 -16.37 -4.99
C VAL A 25 -14.84 -16.02 -3.64
N ARG A 26 -13.52 -15.82 -3.64
CA ARG A 26 -12.75 -15.46 -2.44
C ARG A 26 -13.13 -14.08 -1.92
N ALA A 27 -13.24 -13.06 -2.77
CA ALA A 27 -13.65 -11.72 -2.36
C ALA A 27 -15.06 -11.75 -1.74
N PHE A 28 -15.96 -12.55 -2.32
CA PHE A 28 -17.29 -12.77 -1.77
C PHE A 28 -17.26 -13.48 -0.41
N GLU A 29 -16.46 -14.53 -0.23
CA GLU A 29 -16.29 -15.20 1.06
C GLU A 29 -15.80 -14.24 2.16
N ILE A 30 -14.85 -13.35 1.83
CA ILE A 30 -14.34 -12.33 2.77
C ILE A 30 -15.45 -11.35 3.13
N LEU A 31 -16.27 -10.92 2.15
CA LEU A 31 -17.41 -10.05 2.42
C LEU A 31 -18.44 -10.74 3.33
N ALA A 32 -18.80 -11.99 3.03
CA ALA A 32 -19.73 -12.76 3.84
C ALA A 32 -19.22 -12.94 5.28
N GLN A 33 -17.92 -13.21 5.43
CA GLN A 33 -17.29 -13.28 6.74
C GLN A 33 -17.39 -11.93 7.49
N TRP A 34 -17.07 -10.82 6.83
CA TRP A 34 -17.16 -9.50 7.45
C TRP A 34 -18.59 -9.16 7.85
N LEU A 35 -19.58 -9.44 7.00
CA LEU A 35 -21.00 -9.25 7.32
C LEU A 35 -21.44 -10.06 8.56
N CYS A 36 -20.95 -11.28 8.70
CA CYS A 36 -21.30 -12.17 9.81
C CYS A 36 -20.53 -11.88 11.11
N THR A 37 -19.29 -11.37 11.02
CA THR A 37 -18.37 -11.31 12.18
C THR A 37 -17.82 -9.91 12.48
N GLY A 38 -18.03 -8.95 11.59
CA GLY A 38 -17.45 -7.60 11.63
C GLY A 38 -15.94 -7.57 11.38
N ARG A 39 -15.32 -8.67 10.97
CA ARG A 39 -13.86 -8.81 10.82
C ARG A 39 -13.46 -9.25 9.43
N VAL A 40 -12.43 -8.60 8.90
CA VAL A 40 -11.75 -9.03 7.66
C VAL A 40 -10.58 -9.97 8.00
N THR A 41 -10.61 -11.18 7.46
CA THR A 41 -9.46 -12.10 7.50
C THR A 41 -9.18 -12.66 6.12
N PHE A 42 -7.91 -12.82 5.79
CA PHE A 42 -7.46 -13.42 4.55
C PHE A 42 -6.92 -14.82 4.84
N ARG A 43 -6.99 -15.69 3.84
CA ARG A 43 -6.36 -17.02 3.92
C ARG A 43 -4.84 -16.84 3.96
N GLU A 44 -4.13 -17.82 4.52
CA GLU A 44 -2.67 -17.82 4.52
C GLU A 44 -2.17 -18.01 3.08
N THR A 45 -1.55 -16.97 2.53
CA THR A 45 -0.97 -16.92 1.18
C THR A 45 0.39 -16.23 1.24
N THR A 46 1.12 -16.16 0.12
CA THR A 46 2.35 -15.37 0.09
C THR A 46 2.06 -13.89 0.34
N PRO A 47 3.00 -13.09 0.87
CA PRO A 47 2.75 -11.68 1.17
C PRO A 47 2.21 -10.86 -0.01
N GLY A 48 2.72 -11.11 -1.23
CA GLY A 48 2.26 -10.44 -2.44
C GLY A 48 0.83 -10.84 -2.83
N GLU A 49 0.49 -12.12 -2.73
CA GLU A 49 -0.89 -12.61 -2.95
C GLU A 49 -1.85 -12.07 -1.90
N ALA A 50 -1.45 -12.01 -0.63
CA ALA A 50 -2.28 -11.45 0.43
C ALA A 50 -2.59 -9.96 0.21
N ILE A 51 -1.64 -9.19 -0.34
CA ILE A 51 -1.87 -7.81 -0.77
C ILE A 51 -2.83 -7.76 -1.97
N SER A 52 -2.67 -8.65 -2.95
CA SER A 52 -3.62 -8.76 -4.08
C SER A 52 -5.04 -9.06 -3.60
N ASP A 53 -5.21 -10.02 -2.70
CA ASP A 53 -6.50 -10.43 -2.12
C ASP A 53 -7.16 -9.28 -1.36
N ALA A 54 -6.36 -8.48 -0.63
CA ALA A 54 -6.82 -7.29 0.07
C ALA A 54 -7.32 -6.19 -0.89
N ILE A 55 -6.61 -5.95 -1.98
CA ILE A 55 -7.00 -4.95 -2.99
C ILE A 55 -8.24 -5.44 -3.74
N GLU A 56 -8.27 -6.70 -4.16
CA GLU A 56 -9.44 -7.32 -4.83
C GLU A 56 -10.68 -7.21 -3.95
N PHE A 57 -10.59 -7.59 -2.67
CA PHE A 57 -11.70 -7.44 -1.73
C PHE A 57 -12.13 -5.98 -1.54
N SER A 58 -11.19 -5.03 -1.49
CA SER A 58 -11.54 -3.61 -1.37
C SER A 58 -12.31 -3.12 -2.58
N ARG A 59 -11.90 -3.52 -3.78
CA ARG A 59 -12.59 -3.19 -5.04
C ARG A 59 -13.97 -3.83 -5.09
N PHE A 60 -14.10 -5.06 -4.59
CA PHE A 60 -15.38 -5.73 -4.46
C PHE A 60 -16.32 -4.99 -3.51
N ALA A 61 -15.83 -4.65 -2.31
CA ALA A 61 -16.60 -3.93 -1.30
C ALA A 61 -17.07 -2.57 -1.83
N ASP A 62 -16.19 -1.82 -2.49
CA ASP A 62 -16.51 -0.55 -3.14
C ASP A 62 -17.59 -0.71 -4.22
N MET A 63 -17.46 -1.71 -5.10
CA MET A 63 -18.46 -2.02 -6.13
C MET A 63 -19.84 -2.32 -5.51
N CYS A 64 -19.87 -2.97 -4.35
CA CYS A 64 -21.10 -3.26 -3.60
C CYS A 64 -21.60 -2.08 -2.74
N GLY A 65 -20.87 -0.96 -2.67
CA GLY A 65 -21.18 0.17 -1.79
C GLY A 65 -21.01 -0.14 -0.30
N VAL A 66 -20.21 -1.16 0.03
CA VAL A 66 -19.91 -1.56 1.40
C VAL A 66 -18.82 -0.65 1.96
N THR A 67 -19.10 -0.03 3.10
CA THR A 67 -18.17 0.87 3.81
C THR A 67 -17.85 0.32 5.21
N GLY A 68 -16.77 0.78 5.81
CA GLY A 68 -16.31 0.38 7.15
C GLY A 68 -15.33 -0.81 7.14
N THR A 69 -14.90 -1.28 5.97
CA THR A 69 -13.88 -2.32 5.79
C THR A 69 -12.49 -1.74 5.54
N GLU A 70 -12.41 -0.50 5.06
CA GLU A 70 -11.24 0.12 4.46
C GLU A 70 -10.05 0.13 5.41
N ASP A 71 -10.26 0.58 6.65
CA ASP A 71 -9.22 0.64 7.69
C ASP A 71 -8.76 -0.75 8.13
N GLN A 72 -9.68 -1.72 8.22
CA GLN A 72 -9.31 -3.10 8.58
C GLN A 72 -8.43 -3.72 7.50
N VAL A 73 -8.77 -3.51 6.23
CA VAL A 73 -8.00 -4.03 5.10
C VAL A 73 -6.64 -3.34 5.03
N ALA A 74 -6.60 -2.01 5.19
CA ALA A 74 -5.36 -1.25 5.20
C ALA A 74 -4.44 -1.71 6.34
N GLU A 75 -4.98 -1.98 7.52
CA GLU A 75 -4.21 -2.52 8.65
C GLU A 75 -3.68 -3.92 8.37
N ARG A 76 -4.44 -4.78 7.66
CA ARG A 76 -3.91 -6.09 7.23
C ARG A 76 -2.72 -5.94 6.28
N ILE A 77 -2.80 -5.04 5.31
CA ILE A 77 -1.67 -4.72 4.43
C ILE A 77 -0.48 -4.20 5.24
N ARG A 78 -0.71 -3.29 6.19
CA ARG A 78 0.34 -2.78 7.09
C ARG A 78 1.05 -3.90 7.85
N VAL A 79 0.30 -4.84 8.44
CA VAL A 79 0.83 -5.99 9.16
C VAL A 79 1.66 -6.89 8.23
N ILE A 80 1.19 -7.16 7.01
CA ILE A 80 1.91 -7.97 6.02
C ILE A 80 3.24 -7.31 5.67
N ILE A 81 3.24 -5.99 5.39
CA ILE A 81 4.47 -5.25 5.09
C ILE A 81 5.43 -5.34 6.27
N ARG A 82 4.97 -5.04 7.49
CA ARG A 82 5.81 -5.05 8.70
C ARG A 82 6.44 -6.41 8.98
N ALA A 83 5.68 -7.50 8.81
CA ALA A 83 6.15 -8.85 9.06
C ALA A 83 7.25 -9.29 8.08
N ASN A 84 7.28 -8.72 6.87
CA ASN A 84 8.19 -9.12 5.80
C ASN A 84 9.24 -8.06 5.47
N ARG A 85 9.51 -7.10 6.39
CA ARG A 85 10.55 -6.10 6.20
C ARG A 85 11.93 -6.76 6.18
N VAL A 86 12.77 -6.37 5.23
CA VAL A 86 14.19 -6.72 5.26
C VAL A 86 14.86 -5.98 6.42
N LYS A 87 15.44 -6.73 7.38
CA LYS A 87 16.31 -6.15 8.39
C LYS A 87 17.64 -5.76 7.73
N ILE A 88 17.85 -4.47 7.51
CA ILE A 88 19.10 -3.96 6.96
C ILE A 88 20.19 -4.12 8.02
N TYR A 89 21.19 -4.96 7.74
CA TYR A 89 22.48 -4.91 8.44
C TYR A 89 23.31 -3.77 7.81
N TRP A 90 24.10 -3.08 8.64
CA TRP A 90 24.89 -1.88 8.31
C TRP A 90 25.73 -1.96 7.01
N SER A 91 25.95 -3.14 6.43
CA SER A 91 26.72 -3.36 5.20
C SER A 91 25.91 -3.30 3.90
N PHE A 92 24.57 -3.21 3.93
CA PHE A 92 23.69 -3.17 2.74
C PHE A 92 22.79 -1.93 2.68
N VAL A 93 23.21 -0.83 3.30
CA VAL A 93 22.47 0.44 3.26
C VAL A 93 22.51 0.97 1.83
N GLY A 94 21.46 0.68 1.05
CA GLY A 94 21.33 1.23 -0.31
C GLY A 94 20.39 0.51 -1.26
N GLU A 95 20.15 -0.80 -1.10
CA GLU A 95 19.50 -1.58 -2.18
C GLU A 95 18.20 -2.31 -1.78
N THR A 96 17.99 -2.65 -0.51
CA THR A 96 16.85 -3.52 -0.11
C THR A 96 15.62 -2.74 0.28
N GLU A 97 14.53 -2.89 -0.49
CA GLU A 97 13.27 -2.19 -0.25
C GLU A 97 12.58 -2.68 1.01
N THR A 98 12.64 -1.90 2.09
CA THR A 98 12.17 -2.39 3.40
C THR A 98 10.65 -2.58 3.42
N ASN A 99 9.91 -1.63 2.87
CA ASN A 99 8.43 -1.61 2.93
C ASN A 99 7.76 -2.05 1.62
N THR A 100 8.47 -2.03 0.48
CA THR A 100 7.89 -2.25 -0.86
C THR A 100 8.31 -3.57 -1.51
N GLN A 101 9.02 -4.45 -0.80
CA GLN A 101 9.52 -5.72 -1.33
C GLN A 101 8.44 -6.56 -2.02
N HIS A 102 7.26 -6.67 -1.40
CA HIS A 102 6.15 -7.50 -1.90
C HIS A 102 5.04 -6.70 -2.61
N ILE A 103 5.22 -5.38 -2.74
CA ILE A 103 4.30 -4.53 -3.50
C ILE A 103 4.76 -4.53 -4.96
N THR A 104 3.84 -4.77 -5.90
CA THR A 104 4.12 -4.75 -7.34
C THR A 104 3.43 -3.58 -8.02
N SER A 105 3.79 -3.32 -9.28
CA SER A 105 3.13 -2.33 -10.12
C SER A 105 1.64 -2.61 -10.27
N GLU A 106 1.24 -3.88 -10.39
CA GLU A 106 -0.16 -4.30 -10.48
C GLU A 106 -0.94 -3.97 -9.21
N HIS A 107 -0.33 -4.04 -8.03
CA HIS A 107 -0.96 -3.58 -6.79
C HIS A 107 -1.28 -2.09 -6.85
N ILE A 108 -0.32 -1.28 -7.31
CA ILE A 108 -0.51 0.18 -7.45
C ILE A 108 -1.60 0.50 -8.50
N ILE A 109 -1.55 -0.16 -9.65
CA ILE A 109 -2.53 0.00 -10.75
C ILE A 109 -3.93 -0.44 -10.31
N SER A 110 -4.05 -1.55 -9.58
CA SER A 110 -5.36 -2.04 -9.11
C SER A 110 -5.92 -1.15 -8.01
N ALA A 111 -5.09 -0.71 -7.06
CA ALA A 111 -5.51 0.17 -5.98
C ALA A 111 -5.87 1.59 -6.46
N SER A 112 -5.29 2.09 -7.55
CA SER A 112 -5.64 3.41 -8.10
C SER A 112 -7.08 3.50 -8.60
N GLN A 113 -7.72 2.35 -8.85
CA GLN A 113 -9.13 2.25 -9.25
C GLN A 113 -10.10 2.41 -8.06
N LEU A 114 -9.60 2.42 -6.82
CA LEU A 114 -10.39 2.73 -5.64
C LEU A 114 -10.64 4.24 -5.52
N PRO A 115 -11.72 4.67 -4.84
CA PRO A 115 -12.02 6.08 -4.62
C PRO A 115 -10.86 6.84 -3.97
N ARG A 116 -10.78 8.14 -4.24
CA ARG A 116 -9.78 9.02 -3.63
C ARG A 116 -9.93 9.02 -2.11
N GLY A 117 -8.80 8.88 -1.39
CA GLY A 117 -8.77 8.84 0.07
C GLY A 117 -9.09 7.46 0.66
N HIS A 118 -9.28 6.43 -0.18
CA HIS A 118 -9.46 5.06 0.30
C HIS A 118 -8.22 4.56 1.06
N ALA A 119 -8.39 3.99 2.25
CA ALA A 119 -7.30 3.63 3.16
C ALA A 119 -6.25 2.68 2.54
N VAL A 120 -6.68 1.77 1.65
CA VAL A 120 -5.78 0.87 0.90
C VAL A 120 -4.86 1.63 -0.08
N ARG A 121 -5.32 2.71 -0.69
CA ARG A 121 -4.44 3.57 -1.50
C ARG A 121 -3.42 4.26 -0.62
N GLU A 122 -3.88 4.80 0.51
CA GLU A 122 -3.00 5.52 1.45
C GLU A 122 -1.90 4.61 2.00
N ILE A 123 -2.21 3.37 2.38
CA ILE A 123 -1.19 2.47 2.96
C ILE A 123 -0.12 2.06 1.94
N LEU A 124 -0.49 1.84 0.68
CA LEU A 124 0.48 1.53 -0.39
C LEU A 124 1.38 2.74 -0.69
N ALA A 125 0.80 3.95 -0.69
CA ALA A 125 1.55 5.18 -0.83
C ALA A 125 2.51 5.40 0.36
N MET A 126 2.06 5.15 1.60
CA MET A 126 2.90 5.21 2.80
C MET A 126 4.10 4.25 2.70
N ALA A 127 3.89 3.03 2.19
CA ALA A 127 4.96 2.06 2.03
C ALA A 127 6.06 2.55 1.08
N ALA A 128 5.70 3.30 0.04
CA ALA A 128 6.63 3.83 -0.95
C ALA A 128 7.45 5.03 -0.46
N VAL A 129 7.07 5.70 0.64
CA VAL A 129 7.69 6.95 1.11
C VAL A 129 9.20 6.82 1.35
N GLU A 130 9.63 5.80 2.10
CA GLU A 130 11.05 5.61 2.43
C GLU A 130 11.88 5.49 1.15
N GLY A 131 11.47 4.59 0.25
CA GLY A 131 12.14 4.39 -1.03
C GLY A 131 12.12 5.62 -1.92
N TYR A 132 11.05 6.41 -1.90
CA TYR A 132 10.92 7.63 -2.70
C TYR A 132 11.85 8.75 -2.21
N ILE A 133 11.95 8.96 -0.91
CA ILE A 133 12.78 10.03 -0.33
C ILE A 133 14.26 9.67 -0.35
N GLN A 134 14.62 8.43 0.00
CA GLN A 134 16.02 8.07 0.22
C GLN A 134 16.77 7.59 -1.02
N ARG A 135 16.07 7.02 -2.01
CA ARG A 135 16.74 6.35 -3.14
C ARG A 135 16.85 7.27 -4.32
N LYS A 136 18.02 7.20 -4.98
CA LYS A 136 18.23 7.86 -6.27
C LYS A 136 17.29 7.31 -7.36
N SER A 137 16.97 6.02 -7.29
CA SER A 137 16.01 5.36 -8.19
C SER A 137 14.90 4.71 -7.36
N HIS A 138 13.70 5.27 -7.43
CA HIS A 138 12.52 4.70 -6.78
C HIS A 138 11.93 3.57 -7.65
N LYS A 139 11.56 2.44 -7.02
CA LYS A 139 10.94 1.30 -7.72
C LYS A 139 9.75 1.69 -8.56
N PHE A 140 8.86 2.47 -7.97
CA PHE A 140 7.62 2.88 -8.62
C PHE A 140 7.76 4.23 -9.33
N SER A 141 8.97 4.56 -9.79
CA SER A 141 9.23 5.82 -10.49
C SER A 141 8.38 5.96 -11.73
N LYS A 142 8.20 4.87 -12.51
CA LYS A 142 7.33 4.86 -13.69
C LYS A 142 5.87 5.12 -13.32
N GLU A 143 5.36 4.44 -12.30
CA GLU A 143 3.99 4.59 -11.80
C GLU A 143 3.73 6.00 -11.27
N CYS A 144 4.75 6.67 -10.71
CA CYS A 144 4.65 8.08 -10.33
C CYS A 144 4.44 9.01 -11.54
N TYR A 145 4.84 8.62 -12.75
CA TYR A 145 4.56 9.36 -13.97
C TYR A 145 3.24 8.93 -14.61
N ASP A 146 2.97 7.63 -14.63
CA ASP A 146 1.86 7.04 -15.40
C ASP A 146 0.52 7.02 -14.63
N ILE A 147 0.54 7.11 -13.30
CA ILE A 147 -0.64 6.96 -12.44
C ILE A 147 -0.78 8.19 -11.52
N PRO A 148 -1.44 9.27 -11.98
CA PRO A 148 -1.56 10.52 -11.22
C PRO A 148 -2.17 10.36 -9.83
N GLU A 149 -3.10 9.41 -9.67
CA GLU A 149 -3.73 9.05 -8.41
C GLU A 149 -2.71 8.58 -7.38
N PHE A 150 -1.81 7.68 -7.77
CA PHE A 150 -0.75 7.17 -6.91
C PHE A 150 0.24 8.28 -6.55
N SER A 151 0.61 9.12 -7.51
CA SER A 151 1.51 10.25 -7.28
C SER A 151 0.93 11.25 -6.28
N ALA A 152 -0.36 11.55 -6.38
CA ALA A 152 -1.04 12.42 -5.44
C ALA A 152 -1.05 11.84 -4.02
N ASP A 153 -1.34 10.54 -3.89
CA ASP A 153 -1.35 9.85 -2.60
C ASP A 153 0.06 9.78 -2.00
N LEU A 154 1.08 9.49 -2.83
CA LEU A 154 2.49 9.46 -2.42
C LEU A 154 2.97 10.83 -1.95
N LEU A 155 2.70 11.91 -2.69
CA LEU A 155 3.06 13.26 -2.28
C LEU A 155 2.40 13.67 -0.96
N MET A 156 1.15 13.24 -0.74
CA MET A 156 0.45 13.46 0.53
C MET A 156 1.12 12.69 1.67
N ALA A 157 1.47 11.42 1.44
CA ALA A 157 2.16 10.58 2.42
C ALA A 157 3.57 11.11 2.75
N VAL A 158 4.32 11.56 1.74
CA VAL A 158 5.62 12.24 1.90
C VAL A 158 5.45 13.51 2.72
N LYS A 159 4.47 14.37 2.41
CA LYS A 159 4.20 15.57 3.18
C LYS A 159 3.92 15.26 4.65
N LYS A 160 3.04 14.29 4.93
CA LYS A 160 2.73 13.83 6.30
C LYS A 160 4.00 13.33 7.01
N THR A 161 4.85 12.59 6.31
CA THR A 161 6.10 12.04 6.86
C THR A 161 7.12 13.14 7.17
N LEU A 162 7.30 14.12 6.28
CA LEU A 162 8.22 15.23 6.51
C LEU A 162 7.77 16.15 7.66
N LEU A 163 6.49 16.16 8.04
CA LEU A 163 6.06 16.87 9.26
C LEU A 163 6.56 16.21 10.55
N THR A 164 7.10 14.99 10.49
CA THR A 164 7.69 14.28 11.64
C THR A 164 9.19 14.52 11.77
N LEU A 165 9.77 15.39 10.94
CA LEU A 165 11.20 15.72 10.94
C LEU A 165 11.67 16.17 12.33
N THR A 166 12.70 15.51 12.82
CA THR A 166 13.44 15.91 14.03
C THR A 166 14.92 16.06 13.70
N SER A 167 15.56 17.10 14.25
CA SER A 167 17.01 17.30 14.11
C SER A 167 17.73 16.76 15.34
N GLY A 168 18.42 15.64 15.17
CA GLY A 168 19.24 15.00 16.19
C GLY A 168 20.70 15.38 16.05
N GLY A 169 21.07 16.63 16.37
CA GLY A 169 22.44 17.12 16.32
C GLY A 169 23.05 17.15 14.90
N HIS A 170 23.54 16.01 14.41
CA HIS A 170 24.18 15.86 13.10
C HIS A 170 23.34 15.09 12.07
N THR A 171 22.21 14.51 12.47
CA THR A 171 21.30 13.79 11.57
C THR A 171 19.94 14.47 11.47
N ILE A 172 19.29 14.22 10.34
CA ILE A 172 17.89 14.56 10.13
C ILE A 172 17.12 13.23 10.18
N ASP A 173 16.21 13.13 11.13
CA ASP A 173 15.48 11.90 11.40
C ASP A 173 14.00 12.09 11.04
N VAL A 174 13.35 11.05 10.53
CA VAL A 174 11.91 11.02 10.23
C VAL A 174 11.28 9.72 10.72
N LYS A 175 9.98 9.77 11.01
CA LYS A 175 9.18 8.60 11.38
C LYS A 175 8.68 7.88 10.12
N ASP A 176 8.98 6.60 10.00
CA ASP A 176 8.43 5.72 8.95
C ASP A 176 6.90 5.63 9.09
N PRO A 177 6.13 5.91 8.03
CA PRO A 177 4.66 5.92 8.08
C PRO A 177 4.03 4.52 8.19
N ILE A 178 4.78 3.45 7.90
CA ILE A 178 4.35 2.05 8.04
C ILE A 178 4.75 1.48 9.39
N SER A 179 6.03 1.58 9.73
CA SER A 179 6.57 0.91 10.92
C SER A 179 6.52 1.76 12.18
N GLU A 180 6.35 3.07 12.02
CA GLU A 180 6.45 4.07 13.08
C GLU A 180 7.84 4.20 13.73
N GLU A 181 8.83 3.48 13.20
CA GLU A 181 10.22 3.56 13.62
C GLU A 181 10.89 4.81 13.03
N ILE A 182 11.91 5.31 13.71
CA ILE A 182 12.69 6.45 13.22
C ILE A 182 13.77 5.94 12.25
N PHE A 183 13.90 6.59 11.09
CA PHE A 183 15.03 6.40 10.18
C PHE A 183 15.72 7.72 9.85
N VAL A 184 17.03 7.63 9.58
CA VAL A 184 17.87 8.77 9.23
C VAL A 184 17.71 9.09 7.75
N LEU A 185 17.45 10.37 7.43
CA LEU A 185 17.55 10.87 6.07
C LEU A 185 19.02 11.04 5.70
N HIS A 186 19.49 10.15 4.83
CA HIS A 186 20.80 10.29 4.23
C HIS A 186 20.78 11.39 3.16
N GLY A 187 21.53 12.46 3.39
CA GLY A 187 21.82 13.43 2.34
C GLY A 187 22.61 12.76 1.21
N SER A 188 22.49 13.28 -0.01
CA SER A 188 23.43 12.93 -1.07
C SER A 188 24.81 13.40 -0.63
N LEU A 189 25.77 12.47 -0.47
CA LEU A 189 27.18 12.86 -0.42
C LEU A 189 27.44 13.76 -1.64
N PRO A 190 28.11 14.92 -1.49
CA PRO A 190 28.43 15.75 -2.64
C PRO A 190 29.16 14.89 -3.67
N LEU A 191 28.52 14.72 -4.82
CA LEU A 191 29.19 14.27 -6.02
C LEU A 191 30.29 15.32 -6.28
N ASP A 192 31.49 14.83 -6.52
CA ASP A 192 32.72 15.59 -6.81
C ASP A 192 33.54 16.05 -5.60
N ILE A 193 34.25 15.10 -4.98
CA ILE A 193 35.64 15.39 -4.64
C ILE A 193 36.43 15.17 -5.94
N PRO A 194 36.99 16.23 -6.57
CA PRO A 194 37.83 16.04 -7.74
C PRO A 194 38.97 15.08 -7.36
N LYS A 195 39.07 13.95 -8.07
CA LYS A 195 40.28 13.14 -8.10
C LYS A 195 41.37 13.98 -8.78
N ASN A 196 42.00 14.90 -8.05
CA ASN A 196 43.32 15.45 -8.34
C ASN A 196 43.71 16.42 -7.23
N GLN A 197 44.42 15.90 -6.23
CA GLN A 197 45.49 16.61 -5.53
C GLN A 197 46.33 15.56 -4.79
N ALA A 198 47.14 14.83 -5.56
CA ALA A 198 48.41 14.32 -5.08
C ALA A 198 49.45 15.38 -5.49
N TRP A 199 50.14 15.95 -4.51
CA TRP A 199 51.39 16.66 -4.70
C TRP A 199 52.52 15.65 -4.50
#